data_AF-A0A951J161-F1
#
_entry.id   AF-A0A951J161-F1
#
_cell.length_a   1.000
_cell.length_b   1.000
_cell.length_c   1.000
_cell.angle_alpha   90.00
_cell.angle_beta   90.00
_cell.angle_gamma   90.00
#
_symmetry.space_group_name_H-M   'P 1'
#
loop_
_entity.id
_entity.type
_entity.pdbx_description
1 polymer ?
#
loop_
_entity_poly.entity_id
_entity_poly.type
_entity_poly.pdbx_seq_one_letter_code
_entity_poly.pdbx_strand_id
1 'polypeptide(L)'
;MTHAGIIVKLDQKLFVVHALSSDVSDIDGVQINTLEDFLKTSYPNKMIVARVKNQTVEGRSQIAQKALHYLELKIPFDHFGDYEDGDALYCTELIWRILEKDLKMIQLPTVAKARKAHFYDMKAMYDTVYFDLIVNQYDCN
;
A
#
# COMPACT_ATOMS: atom_id res chain seq x y z
N MET A 1 -0.06 8.32 -10.49
CA MET A 1 0.09 7.90 -9.09
C MET A 1 1.51 7.39 -8.91
N THR A 2 2.22 7.82 -7.87
CA THR A 2 3.65 7.50 -7.66
C THR A 2 3.92 6.86 -6.31
N HIS A 3 2.93 6.82 -5.42
CA HIS A 3 3.07 6.32 -4.06
C HIS A 3 1.73 5.78 -3.54
N ALA A 4 1.78 4.81 -2.63
CA ALA A 4 0.61 4.17 -2.05
C ALA A 4 0.84 3.81 -0.58
N GLY A 5 -0.25 3.64 0.16
CA GLY A 5 -0.22 3.24 1.56
C GLY A 5 -1.55 2.65 2.02
N ILE A 6 -1.54 2.05 3.21
CA ILE A 6 -2.71 1.42 3.83
C ILE A 6 -3.28 2.38 4.86
N ILE A 7 -4.55 2.74 4.69
CA ILE A 7 -5.27 3.55 5.69
C ILE A 7 -5.62 2.67 6.89
N VAL A 8 -5.20 3.11 8.08
CA VAL A 8 -5.52 2.49 9.37
C VAL A 8 -6.25 3.48 10.27
N LYS A 9 -7.10 2.98 11.17
CA LYS A 9 -7.83 3.80 12.14
C LYS A 9 -7.31 3.50 13.55
N LEU A 10 -6.71 4.50 14.20
CA LEU A 10 -6.18 4.43 15.57
C LEU A 10 -6.83 5.54 16.39
N ASP A 11 -7.39 5.23 17.56
CA ASP A 11 -8.03 6.21 18.46
C ASP A 11 -8.98 7.18 17.73
N GLN A 12 -9.80 6.62 16.84
CA GLN A 12 -10.75 7.34 15.97
C GLN A 12 -10.15 8.27 14.90
N LYS A 13 -8.83 8.36 14.80
CA LYS A 13 -8.12 9.12 13.77
C LYS A 13 -7.63 8.21 12.65
N LEU A 14 -7.47 8.78 11.46
CA LEU A 14 -6.97 8.07 10.28
C LEU A 14 -5.50 8.35 10.08
N PHE A 15 -4.77 7.27 9.84
CA PHE A 15 -3.34 7.27 9.54
C PHE A 15 -3.10 6.47 8.26
N VAL A 16 -1.95 6.68 7.65
CA VAL A 16 -1.49 5.90 6.50
C VAL A 16 -0.18 5.23 6.90
N VAL A 17 -0.15 3.91 6.80
CA VAL A 17 1.09 3.13 6.90
C VAL A 17 1.62 2.89 5.48
N HIS A 18 2.87 3.23 5.22
CA HIS A 18 3.49 3.13 3.89
C HIS A 18 5.00 2.95 4.01
N ALA A 19 5.64 2.46 2.95
CA ALA A 19 7.10 2.44 2.86
C ALA A 19 7.61 3.63 2.03
N LEU A 20 8.67 4.31 2.48
CA LEU A 20 9.30 5.43 1.76
C LEU A 20 10.83 5.35 1.92
N SER A 21 11.58 5.77 0.90
CA SER A 21 13.04 5.86 0.95
C SER A 21 13.51 7.01 1.86
N SER A 22 14.66 6.84 2.52
CA SER A 22 15.37 7.94 3.19
C SER A 22 15.77 9.11 2.28
N ASP A 23 15.74 8.92 0.97
CA ASP A 23 16.01 10.02 0.01
C ASP A 23 14.94 11.11 0.07
N VAL A 24 13.76 10.79 0.63
CA VAL A 24 12.58 11.66 0.67
C VAL A 24 11.90 11.73 2.05
N SER A 25 12.40 11.01 3.06
CA SER A 25 11.92 11.04 4.45
C SER A 25 13.06 10.83 5.44
N ASP A 26 12.90 11.32 6.67
CA ASP A 26 13.84 11.05 7.78
C ASP A 26 13.79 9.57 8.24
N ILE A 27 12.75 8.83 7.86
CA ILE A 27 12.56 7.41 8.18
C ILE A 27 12.70 6.59 6.89
N ASP A 28 13.71 5.72 6.86
CA ASP A 28 13.90 4.74 5.78
C ASP A 28 13.02 3.52 6.00
N GLY A 29 12.10 3.26 5.08
CA GLY A 29 11.22 2.10 5.08
C GLY A 29 9.81 2.38 5.59
N VAL A 30 9.23 1.38 6.26
CA VAL A 30 7.84 1.39 6.71
C VAL A 30 7.66 2.42 7.83
N GLN A 31 6.77 3.38 7.59
CA GLN A 31 6.46 4.48 8.49
C GLN A 31 4.96 4.76 8.52
N ILE A 32 4.56 5.65 9.43
CA ILE A 32 3.17 6.05 9.62
C ILE A 32 3.06 7.58 9.65
N ASN A 33 2.10 8.11 8.91
CA ASN A 33 1.74 9.52 8.95
C ASN A 33 0.24 9.67 9.22
N THR A 34 -0.17 10.85 9.70
CA THR A 34 -1.60 11.19 9.68
C THR A 34 -2.10 11.19 8.24
N LEU A 35 -3.39 10.89 8.02
CA LEU A 35 -3.95 10.99 6.67
C LEU A 35 -3.78 12.40 6.09
N GLU A 36 -3.89 13.43 6.93
CA GLU A 36 -3.72 14.82 6.52
C GLU A 36 -2.30 15.08 6.00
N ASP A 37 -1.27 14.67 6.74
CA ASP A 37 0.13 14.90 6.34
C ASP A 37 0.50 14.08 5.11
N PHE A 38 0.00 12.86 5.00
CA PHE A 38 0.16 12.05 3.79
C PHE A 38 -0.44 12.71 2.55
N LEU A 39 -1.59 13.38 2.68
CA LEU A 39 -2.22 14.08 1.56
C LEU A 39 -1.50 15.38 1.19
N LYS A 40 -0.84 16.06 2.14
CA LYS A 40 -0.05 17.28 1.86
C LYS A 40 1.15 17.03 0.95
N THR A 41 1.68 15.80 0.90
CA THR A 41 2.77 15.43 -0.01
C THR A 41 2.28 15.08 -1.41
N SER A 42 0.97 15.00 -1.63
CA SER A 42 0.37 14.67 -2.92
C SER A 42 0.06 15.93 -3.74
N TYR A 43 0.16 15.82 -5.07
CA TYR A 43 -0.33 16.87 -5.95
C TYR A 43 -1.85 17.06 -5.76
N PRO A 44 -2.35 18.32 -5.75
CA PRO A 44 -3.78 18.60 -5.58
C PRO A 44 -4.65 17.82 -6.58
N ASN A 45 -5.77 17.26 -6.08
CA ASN A 45 -6.73 16.46 -6.85
C ASN A 45 -6.14 15.21 -7.54
N LYS A 46 -4.99 14.70 -7.10
CA LYS A 46 -4.36 13.49 -7.67
C LYS A 46 -4.31 12.35 -6.67
N MET A 47 -5.47 11.97 -6.15
CA MET A 47 -5.61 10.85 -5.20
C MET A 47 -6.69 9.86 -5.61
N ILE A 48 -6.46 8.61 -5.21
CA ILE A 48 -7.42 7.51 -5.32
C ILE A 48 -7.47 6.83 -3.95
N VAL A 49 -8.69 6.53 -3.48
CA VAL A 49 -8.90 5.67 -2.32
C VAL A 49 -9.58 4.41 -2.82
N ALA A 50 -8.88 3.28 -2.70
CA ALA A 50 -9.33 1.97 -3.12
C ALA A 50 -9.58 1.07 -1.89
N ARG A 51 -10.51 0.12 -2.02
CA ARG A 51 -10.84 -0.87 -1.00
C ARG A 51 -10.75 -2.26 -1.59
N VAL A 52 -10.09 -3.19 -0.91
CA VAL A 52 -10.02 -4.60 -1.37
C VAL A 52 -11.43 -5.18 -1.49
N LYS A 53 -11.72 -5.80 -2.64
CA LYS A 53 -13.02 -6.42 -2.93
C LYS A 53 -13.33 -7.59 -2.01
N ASN A 54 -14.63 -7.80 -1.79
CA ASN A 54 -15.18 -8.96 -1.09
C ASN A 54 -14.64 -9.18 0.33
N GLN A 55 -14.16 -8.12 0.99
CA GLN A 55 -13.63 -8.23 2.36
C GLN A 55 -14.68 -7.91 3.42
N THR A 56 -14.74 -8.77 4.44
CA THR A 56 -15.53 -8.54 5.65
C THR A 56 -14.91 -7.43 6.52
N VAL A 57 -15.63 -6.99 7.55
CA VAL A 57 -15.09 -6.09 8.57
C VAL A 57 -13.82 -6.67 9.21
N GLU A 58 -13.83 -7.98 9.44
CA GLU A 58 -12.69 -8.70 10.01
C GLU A 58 -11.50 -8.74 9.05
N GLY A 59 -11.72 -9.05 7.77
CA GLY A 59 -10.65 -9.03 6.76
C GLY A 59 -9.99 -7.65 6.64
N ARG A 60 -10.78 -6.57 6.67
CA ARG A 60 -10.23 -5.20 6.70
C ARG A 60 -9.42 -4.92 7.97
N SER A 61 -9.83 -5.47 9.10
CA SER A 61 -9.11 -5.32 10.37
C SER A 61 -7.78 -6.08 10.34
N GLN A 62 -7.74 -7.27 9.74
CA GLN A 62 -6.52 -8.04 9.55
C GLN A 62 -5.50 -7.32 8.65
N ILE A 63 -5.95 -6.68 7.57
CA ILE A 63 -5.08 -5.86 6.70
C ILE A 63 -4.43 -4.73 7.51
N ALA A 64 -5.23 -4.00 8.30
CA ALA A 64 -4.72 -2.91 9.13
C ALA A 64 -3.73 -3.42 10.21
N GLN A 65 -4.05 -4.53 10.87
CA GLN A 65 -3.16 -5.15 11.85
C GLN A 65 -1.82 -5.58 11.23
N LYS A 66 -1.84 -6.14 10.02
CA LYS A 66 -0.60 -6.51 9.32
C LYS A 66 0.23 -5.30 8.94
N ALA A 67 -0.40 -4.22 8.46
CA ALA A 67 0.33 -2.98 8.18
C ALA A 67 1.03 -2.43 9.44
N LEU A 68 0.32 -2.39 10.58
CA LEU A 68 0.89 -1.99 11.87
C LEU A 68 2.01 -2.92 12.34
N HIS A 69 1.87 -4.23 12.10
CA HIS A 69 2.92 -5.19 12.41
C HIS A 69 4.22 -4.92 11.62
N TYR A 70 4.13 -4.64 10.32
CA TYR A 70 5.30 -4.28 9.51
C TYR A 70 5.95 -2.95 9.96
N LEU A 71 5.14 -2.00 10.44
CA LEU A 71 5.63 -0.76 11.06
C LEU A 71 6.41 -1.06 12.34
N GLU A 72 5.91 -1.94 13.21
CA GLU A 72 6.59 -2.35 14.45
C GLU A 72 7.92 -3.07 14.17
N LEU A 73 7.99 -3.87 13.11
CA LEU A 73 9.21 -4.54 12.67
C LEU A 73 10.25 -3.60 12.09
N LYS A 74 9.87 -2.35 11.74
CA LYS A 74 10.75 -1.34 11.13
C LYS A 74 11.44 -1.87 9.86
N ILE A 75 10.67 -2.50 8.98
CA ILE A 75 11.20 -3.00 7.71
C ILE A 75 11.78 -1.84 6.90
N PRO A 76 13.05 -1.91 6.46
CA PRO A 76 13.71 -0.88 5.65
C PRO A 76 13.08 -0.75 4.26
N PHE A 77 13.42 0.33 3.57
CA PHE A 77 12.95 0.54 2.21
C PHE A 77 13.71 -0.33 1.21
N ASP A 78 13.01 -0.88 0.22
CA ASP A 78 13.67 -1.61 -0.85
C ASP A 78 14.18 -0.66 -1.94
N HIS A 79 15.50 -0.47 -1.96
CA HIS A 79 16.21 0.32 -2.96
C HIS A 79 16.58 -0.47 -4.23
N PHE A 80 16.47 -1.80 -4.19
CA PHE A 80 16.91 -2.70 -5.26
C PHE A 80 15.75 -3.32 -6.04
N GLY A 81 14.52 -3.24 -5.51
CA GLY A 81 13.31 -3.77 -6.12
C GLY A 81 13.29 -5.30 -6.11
N ASP A 82 13.84 -5.95 -5.08
CA ASP A 82 13.73 -7.39 -4.88
C ASP A 82 12.42 -7.73 -4.15
N TYR A 83 11.37 -7.99 -4.94
CA TYR A 83 10.05 -8.31 -4.42
C TYR A 83 9.89 -9.77 -3.94
N GLU A 84 10.92 -10.61 -4.04
CA GLU A 84 10.86 -12.01 -3.60
C GLU A 84 11.24 -12.16 -2.13
N ASP A 85 12.26 -11.42 -1.66
CA ASP A 85 12.56 -11.32 -0.23
C ASP A 85 11.61 -10.33 0.47
N GLY A 86 11.56 -10.36 1.80
CA GLY A 86 10.71 -9.48 2.60
C GLY A 86 11.50 -8.65 3.59
N ASP A 87 12.82 -8.56 3.36
CA ASP A 87 13.76 -7.94 4.28
C ASP A 87 13.81 -6.43 4.07
N ALA A 88 13.40 -5.97 2.89
CA ALA A 88 13.10 -4.59 2.56
C ALA A 88 11.79 -4.52 1.74
N LEU A 89 11.08 -3.39 1.79
CA LEU A 89 9.81 -3.25 1.06
C LEU A 89 9.66 -1.90 0.37
N TYR A 90 9.29 -1.95 -0.91
CA TYR A 90 8.69 -0.82 -1.64
C TYR A 90 7.22 -0.64 -1.22
N CYS A 91 6.64 0.53 -1.54
CA CYS A 91 5.29 0.86 -1.05
C CYS A 91 4.18 -0.08 -1.57
N THR A 92 4.30 -0.54 -2.82
CA THR A 92 3.38 -1.51 -3.44
C THR A 92 3.65 -2.92 -2.96
N GLU A 93 4.91 -3.27 -2.70
CA GLU A 93 5.33 -4.56 -2.15
C GLU A 93 4.75 -4.77 -0.75
N LEU A 94 4.79 -3.76 0.12
CA LEU A 94 4.13 -3.82 1.43
C LEU A 94 2.66 -4.25 1.29
N ILE A 95 1.92 -3.64 0.35
CA ILE A 95 0.51 -3.93 0.14
C ILE A 95 0.32 -5.34 -0.41
N TRP A 96 1.06 -5.73 -1.44
CA TRP A 96 0.93 -7.07 -2.03
C TRP A 96 1.39 -8.19 -1.10
N ARG A 97 2.44 -7.98 -0.31
CA ARG A 97 2.90 -8.92 0.71
C ARG A 97 1.78 -9.22 1.70
N ILE A 98 1.11 -8.19 2.20
CA ILE A 98 -0.02 -8.35 3.13
C ILE A 98 -1.18 -9.08 2.44
N LEU A 99 -1.61 -8.63 1.26
CA LEU A 99 -2.83 -9.14 0.62
C LEU A 99 -2.67 -10.54 0.02
N GLU A 100 -1.52 -10.83 -0.61
CA GLU A 100 -1.26 -12.10 -1.29
C GLU A 100 -0.56 -13.12 -0.40
N LYS A 101 0.55 -12.75 0.24
CA LYS A 101 1.40 -13.72 0.95
C LYS A 101 0.88 -14.00 2.36
N ASP A 102 0.58 -12.95 3.12
CA ASP A 102 0.24 -13.09 4.54
C ASP A 102 -1.22 -13.51 4.73
N LEU A 103 -2.15 -12.79 4.09
CA LEU A 103 -3.59 -12.97 4.30
C LEU A 103 -4.24 -13.84 3.22
N LYS A 104 -3.56 -14.08 2.09
CA LYS A 104 -4.06 -14.90 0.97
C LYS A 104 -5.45 -14.46 0.49
N MET A 105 -5.73 -13.16 0.58
CA MET A 105 -6.99 -12.54 0.17
C MET A 105 -7.05 -12.30 -1.34
N ILE A 106 -5.89 -12.15 -1.98
CA ILE A 106 -5.75 -11.94 -3.41
C ILE A 106 -4.75 -12.96 -3.97
N GLN A 107 -5.03 -13.44 -5.18
CA GLN A 107 -4.08 -14.20 -5.97
C GLN A 107 -3.59 -13.36 -7.14
N LEU A 108 -2.29 -13.05 -7.18
CA LEU A 108 -1.67 -12.38 -8.31
C LEU A 108 -1.38 -13.37 -9.45
N PRO A 109 -1.19 -12.89 -10.69
CA PRO A 109 -0.78 -13.74 -11.79
C PRO A 109 0.52 -14.49 -11.49
N THR A 110 0.62 -15.73 -11.96
CA THR A 110 1.83 -16.56 -11.84
C THR A 110 2.81 -16.33 -12.98
N VAL A 111 2.35 -15.76 -14.10
CA VAL A 111 3.20 -15.43 -15.26
C VAL A 111 4.13 -14.27 -14.88
N ALA A 112 5.45 -14.51 -14.92
CA ALA A 112 6.48 -13.59 -14.41
C ALA A 112 6.32 -12.13 -14.88
N LYS A 113 6.08 -11.90 -16.19
CA LYS A 113 5.91 -10.55 -16.73
C LYS A 113 4.67 -9.84 -16.15
N ALA A 114 3.55 -10.54 -16.06
CA ALA A 114 2.31 -9.99 -15.50
C ALA A 114 2.43 -9.78 -13.98
N ARG A 115 3.08 -10.72 -13.29
CA ARG A 115 3.37 -10.62 -11.85
C ARG A 115 4.21 -9.39 -11.55
N LYS A 116 5.33 -9.23 -12.26
CA LYS A 116 6.25 -8.09 -12.11
C LYS A 116 5.51 -6.75 -12.23
N ALA A 117 4.60 -6.62 -13.19
CA ALA A 117 3.83 -5.39 -13.37
C ALA A 117 3.03 -4.97 -12.11
N HIS A 118 2.57 -5.92 -11.27
CA HIS A 118 1.83 -5.57 -10.06
C HIS A 118 2.71 -4.91 -9.01
N PHE A 119 3.99 -5.29 -8.93
CA PHE A 119 4.93 -4.75 -7.95
C PHE A 119 5.48 -3.37 -8.36
N TYR A 120 5.71 -3.12 -9.66
CA TYR A 120 6.31 -1.84 -10.10
C TYR A 120 5.32 -0.82 -10.69
N ASP A 121 4.15 -1.25 -11.16
CA ASP A 121 3.14 -0.33 -11.74
C ASP A 121 2.08 0.04 -10.70
N MET A 122 2.02 1.32 -10.36
CA MET A 122 1.02 1.88 -9.46
C MET A 122 -0.42 1.67 -9.94
N LYS A 123 -0.64 1.42 -11.25
CA LYS A 123 -1.96 1.03 -11.79
C LYS A 123 -2.55 -0.17 -11.08
N ALA A 124 -1.71 -1.09 -10.61
CA ALA A 124 -2.15 -2.28 -9.92
C ALA A 124 -2.82 -1.97 -8.56
N MET A 125 -2.51 -0.82 -7.94
CA MET A 125 -3.11 -0.39 -6.65
C MET A 125 -4.55 0.10 -6.76
N TYR A 126 -5.04 0.30 -7.97
CA TYR A 126 -6.41 0.72 -8.25
C TYR A 126 -7.05 -0.09 -9.39
N ASP A 127 -6.49 -1.29 -9.65
CA ASP A 127 -7.08 -2.23 -10.59
C ASP A 127 -8.42 -2.75 -10.05
N THR A 128 -9.47 -2.52 -10.81
CA THR A 128 -10.84 -2.87 -10.42
C THR A 128 -11.10 -4.38 -10.43
N VAL A 129 -10.16 -5.21 -10.88
CA VAL A 129 -10.20 -6.66 -10.63
C VAL A 129 -10.08 -6.95 -9.13
N TYR A 130 -9.24 -6.21 -8.41
CA TYR A 130 -8.91 -6.46 -7.01
C TYR A 130 -9.56 -5.48 -6.03
N PHE A 131 -9.86 -4.26 -6.48
CA PHE A 131 -10.31 -3.18 -5.61
C PHE A 131 -11.62 -2.52 -6.08
N ASP A 132 -12.41 -2.05 -5.12
CA ASP A 132 -13.49 -1.09 -5.34
C ASP A 132 -12.93 0.32 -5.15
N LEU A 133 -13.16 1.20 -6.12
CA LEU A 133 -12.79 2.62 -6.02
C LEU A 133 -13.83 3.35 -5.15
N ILE A 134 -13.38 3.90 -4.02
CA ILE A 134 -14.22 4.64 -3.07
C ILE A 134 -14.16 6.14 -3.36
N VAL A 135 -12.97 6.63 -3.72
CA VAL A 135 -12.74 8.01 -4.17
C VAL A 135 -11.81 7.93 -5.38
N ASN A 136 -12.17 8.60 -6.47
CA ASN A 136 -11.30 8.79 -7.62
C ASN A 136 -11.31 10.26 -8.01
N GLN A 137 -10.21 10.97 -7.74
CA GLN A 137 -10.03 12.36 -8.20
C GLN A 137 -9.14 12.45 -9.46
N TYR A 138 -8.60 11.31 -9.91
CA TYR A 138 -7.78 11.23 -11.12
C TYR A 138 -8.60 11.32 -12.41
N ASP A 139 -9.91 11.08 -12.34
CA ASP A 139 -10.87 11.38 -13.41
C ASP A 139 -11.05 12.90 -13.49
N CYS A 140 -10.04 13.58 -14.04
CA CYS A 140 -10.24 14.90 -14.61
C CYS A 140 -11.00 14.69 -15.93
N ASN A 141 -12.23 15.20 -16.00
CA ASN A 141 -12.89 15.46 -17.28
C ASN A 141 -11.97 16.23 -18.23
#